data_AF-A0AAJ7N4C3-F1
#
_entry.id   AF-A0AAJ7N4C3-F1
#
_cell.length_a   1.000
_cell.length_b   1.000
_cell.length_c   1.000
_cell.angle_alpha   90.00
_cell.angle_beta   90.00
_cell.angle_gamma   90.00
#
_symmetry.space_group_name_H-M   'P 1'
#
loop_
_entity.id
_entity.type
_entity.pdbx_description
1 polymer ?
#
loop_
_entity_poly.entity_id
_entity_poly.type
_entity_poly.pdbx_seq_one_letter_code
_entity_poly.pdbx_strand_id
1 'polypeptide(L)' 'MAKKTTPAALQTEIVNNDEWEKLLTKPGLIVVDVYSEWSGPCTGMVSILKKIKMEIGGDALSYAT' A
#
# COMPACT_ATOMS: atom_id res chain seq x y z
N MET A 1 3.15 -22.54 -20.99
CA MET A 1 2.14 -21.48 -20.82
C MET A 1 2.81 -20.30 -20.12
N ALA A 2 2.88 -19.13 -20.76
CA ALA A 2 3.45 -17.94 -20.14
C ALA A 2 2.51 -17.45 -19.03
N LYS A 3 2.96 -17.49 -17.78
CA LYS A 3 2.22 -16.99 -16.62
C LYS A 3 2.06 -15.47 -16.83
N LYS A 4 0.85 -15.01 -17.12
CA LYS A 4 0.53 -13.57 -17.13
C LYS A 4 0.78 -13.06 -15.72
N THR A 5 1.91 -12.40 -15.50
CA THR A 5 2.21 -11.73 -14.23
C THR A 5 1.28 -10.53 -14.13
N THR A 6 0.19 -10.66 -13.37
CA THR A 6 -0.62 -9.52 -12.98
C THR A 6 0.29 -8.51 -12.29
N PRO A 7 0.32 -7.23 -12.71
CA PRO A 7 1.10 -6.21 -12.04
C PRO A 7 0.72 -6.19 -10.56
N ALA A 8 1.70 -6.34 -9.67
CA ALA A 8 1.45 -6.28 -8.24
C ALA A 8 0.90 -4.89 -7.89
N ALA A 9 -0.21 -4.86 -7.14
CA ALA A 9 -0.81 -3.59 -6.72
C ALA A 9 0.18 -2.80 -5.84
N LEU A 10 0.37 -1.52 -6.16
CA LEU A 10 1.26 -0.64 -5.40
C LEU A 10 0.69 -0.28 -4.03
N GLN A 11 -0.61 -0.39 -3.82
CA GLN A 11 -1.26 -0.17 -2.51
C GLN A 11 -2.23 -1.31 -2.20
N THR A 12 -2.40 -1.62 -0.92
CA THR A 12 -3.44 -2.53 -0.40
C THR A 12 -4.49 -1.69 0.32
N GLU A 13 -5.75 -1.81 -0.09
CA GLU A 13 -6.87 -1.17 0.61
C GLU A 13 -7.27 -2.02 1.82
N ILE A 14 -7.50 -1.38 2.97
CA ILE A 14 -7.86 -1.99 4.24
C ILE A 14 -9.11 -1.29 4.78
N VAL A 15 -10.24 -1.99 4.75
CA VAL A 15 -11.54 -1.41 5.14
C VAL A 15 -12.14 -2.06 6.38
N ASN A 16 -11.47 -3.08 6.92
CA ASN A 16 -11.93 -3.79 8.12
C ASN A 16 -10.77 -4.32 8.98
N ASN A 17 -11.12 -4.77 10.19
CA ASN A 17 -10.15 -5.24 11.17
C ASN A 17 -9.46 -6.56 10.76
N ASP A 18 -10.16 -7.47 10.09
CA ASP A 18 -9.58 -8.74 9.66
C ASP A 18 -8.46 -8.53 8.63
N GLU A 19 -8.65 -7.57 7.72
CA GLU A 19 -7.61 -7.13 6.76
C GLU A 19 -6.45 -6.45 7.47
N TRP A 20 -6.74 -5.61 8.47
CA TRP A 20 -5.74 -4.97 9.30
C TRP A 20 -4.86 -5.99 10.03
N GLU A 21 -5.46 -6.98 10.68
CA GLU A 21 -4.71 -8.05 11.37
C GLU A 21 -3.84 -8.84 10.39
N LYS A 22 -4.36 -9.17 9.20
CA LYS A 22 -3.57 -9.81 8.15
C LYS A 22 -2.40 -8.95 7.70
N LEU A 23 -2.59 -7.64 7.53
CA LEU A 23 -1.53 -6.70 7.16
C LEU A 23 -0.39 -6.73 8.19
N LEU A 24 -0.72 -6.71 9.48
CA LEU A 24 0.26 -6.70 10.58
C LEU A 24 1.13 -7.96 10.66
N THR A 25 0.70 -9.08 10.07
CA THR A 25 1.52 -10.29 9.97
C THR A 25 2.61 -10.22 8.89
N LYS A 26 2.57 -9.22 7.99
CA LYS A 26 3.56 -9.10 6.92
C LYS A 26 4.93 -8.73 7.49
N PRO A 27 6.01 -9.40 7.05
CA PRO A 27 7.36 -9.02 7.44
C PRO A 27 7.78 -7.71 6.76
N GLY A 28 8.73 -7.00 7.37
CA GLY A 28 9.31 -5.78 6.81
C GLY A 28 8.62 -4.50 7.29
N LEU A 29 8.81 -3.42 6.54
CA LEU A 29 8.23 -2.12 6.88
C LEU A 29 6.83 -2.00 6.29
N ILE A 30 5.88 -1.61 7.13
CA ILE A 30 4.51 -1.31 6.72
C ILE A 30 4.31 0.20 6.85
N VAL A 31 3.90 0.83 5.74
CA VAL A 31 3.48 2.23 5.70
C VAL A 31 1.98 2.24 5.46
N VAL A 32 1.23 2.84 6.37
CA VAL A 32 -0.24 2.96 6.29
C VAL A 32 -0.59 4.44 6.14
N ASP A 33 -1.28 4.76 5.05
CA ASP A 33 -1.83 6.09 4.79
C ASP A 33 -3.28 6.13 5.30
N VAL A 34 -3.48 6.71 6.48
CA VAL A 34 -4.80 6.81 7.11
C VAL A 34 -5.39 8.17 6.77
N TYR A 35 -6.39 8.17 5.89
CA TYR A 35 -7.08 9.39 5.48
C TYR A 35 -8.58 9.16 5.30
N SER A 36 -9.31 10.25 5.10
CA SER A 36 -10.69 10.19 4.61
C SER A 36 -10.77 10.77 3.21
N GLU A 37 -11.47 10.11 2.29
CA GLU A 37 -11.52 10.49 0.87
C GLU A 37 -12.01 11.93 0.62
N TRP A 38 -12.83 12.47 1.52
CA TRP A 38 -13.35 13.83 1.44
C TRP A 38 -12.33 14.91 1.88
N SER A 39 -11.18 14.51 2.43
CA SER A 39 -10.09 15.40 2.82
C SER A 39 -9.13 15.64 1.65
N GLY A 40 -9.42 16.67 0.84
CA GLY A 40 -8.63 17.02 -0.35
C GLY A 40 -7.10 17.14 -0.17
N PRO A 41 -6.57 17.64 0.97
CA PRO A 41 -5.13 17.69 1.20
C PRO A 41 -4.44 16.32 1.24
N CYS A 42 -5.17 15.25 1.61
CA CYS A 42 -4.61 13.90 1.76
C CYS A 42 -4.34 13.23 0.40
N THR A 43 -5.13 13.55 -0.62
CA THR A 43 -5.07 12.87 -1.94
C THR A 43 -3.75 13.13 -2.67
N GLY A 44 -3.08 14.24 -2.41
CA GLY A 44 -1.77 14.57 -3.00
C GLY A 44 -0.64 13.63 -2.56
N MET A 45 -0.71 13.12 -1.33
CA MET A 45 0.36 12.30 -0.73
C MET A 45 0.46 10.90 -1.34
N VAL A 46 -0.64 10.35 -1.86
CA VAL A 46 -0.72 9.01 -2.46
C VAL A 46 0.33 8.82 -3.56
N SER A 47 0.55 9.85 -4.39
CA SER A 47 1.52 9.79 -5.49
C SER A 47 2.97 9.65 -4.99
N ILE A 48 3.30 10.33 -3.89
CA ILE A 48 4.62 10.31 -3.26
C ILE A 48 4.86 8.96 -2.59
N LEU A 49 3.89 8.43 -1.86
CA LEU A 49 4.00 7.13 -1.19
C LEU A 49 4.15 5.97 -2.19
N LYS A 50 3.42 6.01 -3.32
CA LYS A 50 3.62 5.06 -4.42
C LYS A 50 5.03 5.11 -4.99
N LYS A 51 5.56 6.33 -5.20
CA LYS A 51 6.93 6.53 -5.70
C LYS A 51 7.96 5.96 -4.72
N ILE A 52 7.80 6.19 -3.42
CA ILE A 52 8.67 5.63 -2.37
C ILE A 52 8.66 4.09 -2.41
N LYS A 53 7.47 3.47 -2.50
CA LYS A 53 7.38 2.01 -2.63
C LYS A 53 8.13 1.50 -3.87
N MET A 54 8.00 2.17 -5.01
CA MET A 54 8.64 1.74 -6.25
C MET A 54 10.15 1.93 -6.26
N GLU A 55 10.65 3.08 -5.81
CA GLU A 55 12.06 3.47 -5.96
C GLU A 55 12.94 2.97 -4.82
N ILE A 56 12.38 2.88 -3.61
CA ILE A 56 13.15 2.61 -2.39
C ILE A 56 12.67 1.33 -1.71
N GLY A 57 11.36 1.15 -1.62
CA GLY A 57 10.74 0.10 -0.83
C GLY A 57 10.80 -1.30 -1.46
N GLY A 58 10.63 -1.39 -2.78
CA GLY A 58 10.53 -2.66 -3.50
C GLY A 58 9.59 -3.65 -2.81
N ASP A 59 10.08 -4.88 -2.62
CA ASP A 59 9.36 -5.93 -1.89
C ASP A 59 9.48 -5.83 -0.36
N ALA A 60 10.37 -4.97 0.17
CA ALA A 60 10.60 -4.81 1.60
C ALA A 60 9.61 -3.83 2.28
N LEU A 61 8.84 -3.08 1.47
CA LEU A 61 7.87 -2.09 1.94
C LEU A 61 6.46 -2.46 1.47
N SER A 62 5.58 -2.71 2.44
CA SER A 62 4.14 -2.80 2.22
C SER A 62 3.51 -1.42 2.38
N TYR A 63 2.83 -0.95 1.34
CA TYR A 63 2.03 0.27 1.38
C TYR A 63 0.55 -0.11 1.44
N ALA A 64 -0.15 0.39 2.45
CA ALA A 64 -1.59 0.21 2.64
C ALA A 64 -2.31 1.54 2.84
N THR A 65 -3.60 1.56 2.55
CA THR A 65 -4.52 2.67 2.76
C THR A 65 -5.82 2.20 3.37
#